data_AF-A0A831UDU9-F1
#
_entry.id   AF-A0A831UDU9-F1
#
_cell.length_a   1.000
_cell.length_b   1.000
_cell.length_c   1.000
_cell.angle_alpha   90.00
_cell.angle_beta   90.00
_cell.angle_gamma   90.00
#
_symmetry.space_group_name_H-M   'P 1'
#
loop_
_entity.id
_entity.type
_entity.pdbx_description
1 polymer ?
#
loop_
_entity_poly.entity_id
_entity_poly.type
_entity_poly.pdbx_seq_one_letter_code
_entity_poly.pdbx_strand_id
1 'polypeptide(L)'
;MGAGAGAVVMRRAVWALGVMMLLGSLSAQPDERLFAPLDPVFASAYLSVRPYEGYTEYRLVFPSAYESRYPANNRVVGWWLVPDGLQGRVPAVVMLHSLGIRRPELEMGLARELVKHGISVLILTLPYHMERTPPNTGSGDLLLQGDVEILREVVVQAVWDTKRAIDWLQRRPEIDPERIGLVGISLGAILGSVVLGVEPRIHTAVLILGGVDLAHVLWHSVLGIRARLNLRAQGYTLASLREALAPVEPMNLLSPELGAKTFVIGARFDIVVPTEDTEKLVRALGNPKVFWLNTGHFGGGLVQRPLFRMIRRYLEARFSGQQVSPNEPNLLVPTLRIGAIYSPERDFRLALGVDFWRSDKQGTLFVSGVLTPKGSSLFAGVRLRLGFSAGAEITPRRTTGAVFWHFVL
;
A
#
# COMPACT_ATOMS: atom_id res chain seq x y z
N MET A 1 -52.11 46.92 2.73
CA MET A 1 -50.92 46.52 1.93
C MET A 1 -50.04 45.59 2.76
N GLY A 2 -50.45 44.35 2.98
CA GLY A 2 -49.85 43.48 4.00
C GLY A 2 -49.77 42.02 3.60
N ALA A 3 -49.17 41.71 2.44
CA ALA A 3 -49.01 40.32 1.97
C ALA A 3 -47.63 40.03 1.35
N GLY A 4 -46.64 40.91 1.52
CA GLY A 4 -45.30 40.75 0.90
C GLY A 4 -44.20 40.23 1.84
N ALA A 5 -44.34 40.41 3.15
CA ALA A 5 -43.24 40.15 4.09
C ALA A 5 -43.13 38.70 4.56
N GLY A 6 -44.26 37.97 4.69
CA GLY A 6 -44.27 36.59 5.21
C GLY A 6 -43.66 35.56 4.26
N ALA A 7 -43.85 35.71 2.95
CA ALA A 7 -43.37 34.76 1.95
C ALA A 7 -41.84 34.80 1.74
N VAL A 8 -41.21 35.95 1.98
CA VAL A 8 -39.75 36.13 1.84
C VAL A 8 -39.01 35.56 3.05
N VAL A 9 -39.57 35.67 4.25
CA VAL A 9 -38.99 35.09 5.49
C VAL A 9 -39.10 33.56 5.48
N MET A 10 -40.23 33.01 5.03
CA MET A 10 -40.43 31.56 4.91
C MET A 10 -39.48 30.93 3.87
N ARG A 11 -39.22 31.60 2.74
CA ARG A 11 -38.26 31.12 1.72
C ARG A 11 -36.81 31.17 2.20
N ARG A 12 -36.41 32.16 3.00
CA ARG A 12 -35.06 32.21 3.58
C ARG A 12 -34.84 31.16 4.67
N ALA A 13 -35.87 30.82 5.45
CA ALA A 13 -35.78 29.74 6.44
C ALA A 13 -35.68 28.35 5.79
N VAL A 14 -36.42 28.10 4.71
CA VAL A 14 -36.34 26.84 3.95
C VAL A 14 -35.01 26.70 3.20
N TRP A 15 -34.41 27.80 2.74
CA TRP A 15 -33.05 27.78 2.18
C TRP A 15 -31.97 27.63 3.26
N ALA A 16 -32.14 28.17 4.46
CA ALA A 16 -31.20 27.99 5.57
C ALA A 16 -31.23 26.54 6.14
N LEU A 17 -32.40 25.92 6.20
CA LEU A 17 -32.55 24.49 6.54
C LEU A 17 -32.08 23.56 5.42
N GLY A 18 -32.30 23.93 4.16
CA GLY A 18 -31.80 23.20 2.99
C GLY A 18 -30.28 23.29 2.82
N VAL A 19 -29.66 24.42 3.16
CA VAL A 19 -28.19 24.60 3.10
C VAL A 19 -27.51 23.99 4.33
N MET A 20 -28.15 23.92 5.50
CA MET A 20 -27.63 23.12 6.63
C MET A 20 -27.71 21.60 6.39
N MET A 21 -28.68 21.12 5.60
CA MET A 21 -28.70 19.70 5.19
C MET A 21 -27.73 19.37 4.04
N LEU A 22 -27.19 20.38 3.34
CA LEU A 22 -26.22 20.22 2.24
C LEU A 22 -24.77 20.51 2.63
N LEU A 23 -24.50 20.83 3.90
CA LEU A 23 -23.15 21.03 4.45
C LEU A 23 -22.75 20.00 5.52
N GLY A 24 -23.57 18.99 5.74
CA GLY A 24 -23.22 17.83 6.55
C GLY A 24 -22.81 16.65 5.67
N SER A 25 -21.64 16.71 5.04
CA SER A 25 -20.87 15.46 4.95
C SER A 25 -20.57 15.09 6.41
N LEU A 26 -21.46 14.33 7.04
CA LEU A 26 -21.16 13.60 8.26
C LEU A 26 -19.99 12.68 7.90
N SER A 27 -18.77 13.22 7.96
CA SER A 27 -17.57 12.42 8.07
C SER A 27 -17.86 11.49 9.25
N ALA A 28 -18.01 10.20 8.97
CA ALA A 28 -18.19 9.22 10.04
C ALA A 28 -17.06 9.47 11.05
N GLN A 29 -17.41 9.61 12.32
CA GLN A 29 -16.41 9.81 13.36
C GLN A 29 -15.40 8.66 13.27
N PRO A 30 -14.09 8.94 13.28
CA PRO A 30 -13.08 7.90 13.33
C PRO A 30 -13.36 6.93 14.47
N ASP A 31 -12.99 5.66 14.28
CA ASP A 31 -13.05 4.67 15.35
C ASP A 31 -12.11 5.13 16.48
N GLU A 32 -12.68 5.49 17.63
CA GLU A 32 -11.94 6.04 18.79
C GLU A 32 -10.81 5.11 19.24
N ARG A 33 -10.94 3.80 18.99
CA ARG A 33 -9.88 2.82 19.30
C ARG A 33 -8.58 3.17 18.58
N LEU A 34 -8.61 3.73 17.37
CA LEU A 34 -7.39 4.13 16.66
C LEU A 34 -6.53 5.13 17.45
N PHE A 35 -7.16 5.94 18.30
CA PHE A 35 -6.52 6.96 19.13
C PHE A 35 -6.32 6.53 20.58
N ALA A 36 -6.82 5.35 20.97
CA ALA A 36 -6.73 4.87 22.34
C ALA A 36 -5.28 4.86 22.84
N PRO A 37 -5.02 5.37 24.06
CA PRO A 37 -3.73 5.17 24.71
C PRO A 37 -3.57 3.69 25.03
N LEU A 38 -2.38 3.15 24.82
CA LEU A 38 -2.04 1.76 25.15
C LEU A 38 -1.06 1.76 26.32
N ASP A 39 -1.10 0.72 27.17
CA ASP A 39 -0.02 0.48 28.12
C ASP A 39 1.26 0.29 27.32
N PRO A 40 2.24 1.19 27.46
CA PRO A 40 3.39 1.13 26.63
C PRO A 40 4.32 0.01 27.13
N VAL A 41 4.18 -0.47 28.38
CA VAL A 41 5.01 -1.55 28.95
C VAL A 41 4.26 -2.87 28.87
N PHE A 42 4.90 -3.89 28.29
CA PHE A 42 4.32 -5.21 28.16
C PHE A 42 5.41 -6.26 28.06
N ALA A 43 5.06 -7.52 28.34
CA ALA A 43 5.98 -8.64 28.23
C ALA A 43 6.41 -8.84 26.77
N SER A 44 7.71 -9.01 26.55
CA SER A 44 8.27 -9.36 25.24
C SER A 44 9.40 -10.37 25.40
N ALA A 45 9.60 -11.22 24.41
CA ALA A 45 10.65 -12.22 24.42
C ALA A 45 11.28 -12.38 23.03
N TYR A 46 12.49 -12.97 22.98
CA TYR A 46 13.11 -13.40 21.75
C TYR A 46 12.93 -14.91 21.60
N LEU A 47 12.26 -15.33 20.51
CA LEU A 47 12.09 -16.74 20.16
C LEU A 47 13.39 -17.34 19.61
N SER A 48 14.21 -16.52 18.97
CA SER A 48 15.54 -16.90 18.48
C SER A 48 16.40 -15.66 18.25
N VAL A 49 17.71 -15.84 18.34
CA VAL A 49 18.72 -14.84 17.97
C VAL A 49 19.63 -15.47 16.92
N ARG A 50 19.89 -14.74 15.84
CA ARG A 50 20.72 -15.20 14.72
C ARG A 50 21.71 -14.11 14.35
N PRO A 51 23.01 -14.28 14.64
CA PRO A 51 24.02 -13.35 14.18
C PRO A 51 24.26 -13.52 12.68
N TYR A 52 24.48 -12.41 11.99
CA TYR A 52 24.91 -12.34 10.60
C TYR A 52 26.11 -11.39 10.50
N GLU A 53 26.78 -11.37 9.35
CA GLU A 53 27.83 -10.38 9.12
C GLU A 53 27.23 -8.96 9.07
N GLY A 54 27.53 -8.17 10.11
CA GLY A 54 27.20 -6.75 10.22
C GLY A 54 25.85 -6.44 10.89
N TYR A 55 25.09 -7.45 11.32
CA TYR A 55 23.86 -7.26 12.09
C TYR A 55 23.44 -8.53 12.83
N THR A 56 22.64 -8.36 13.87
CA THR A 56 21.97 -9.46 14.57
C THR A 56 20.46 -9.42 14.30
N GLU A 57 19.88 -10.58 13.95
CA GLU A 57 18.44 -10.76 13.77
C GLU A 57 17.83 -11.43 15.01
N TYR A 58 16.76 -10.82 15.53
CA TYR A 58 15.97 -11.33 16.64
C TYR A 58 14.56 -11.65 16.16
N ARG A 59 14.07 -12.86 16.46
CA ARG A 59 12.64 -13.17 16.35
C ARG A 59 11.93 -12.66 17.59
N LEU A 60 11.32 -11.49 17.50
CA LEU A 60 10.61 -10.84 18.60
C LEU A 60 9.19 -11.38 18.72
N VAL A 61 8.71 -11.54 19.95
CA VAL A 61 7.30 -11.82 20.26
C VAL A 61 6.81 -10.93 21.40
N PHE A 62 5.59 -10.41 21.29
CA PHE A 62 4.88 -9.67 22.33
C PHE A 62 3.35 -9.78 22.15
N PRO A 63 2.52 -9.52 23.19
CA PRO A 63 1.08 -9.58 23.05
C PRO A 63 0.55 -8.42 22.19
N SER A 64 -0.46 -8.68 21.38
CA SER A 64 -1.27 -7.61 20.77
C SER A 64 -2.05 -6.89 21.86
N ALA A 65 -2.30 -5.59 21.71
CA ALA A 65 -3.23 -4.88 22.61
C ALA A 65 -4.69 -5.21 22.28
N TYR A 66 -4.93 -5.76 21.09
CA TYR A 66 -6.25 -6.16 20.62
C TYR A 66 -6.43 -7.65 20.87
N GLU A 67 -7.53 -8.01 21.53
CA GLU A 67 -7.91 -9.40 21.73
C GLU A 67 -8.95 -9.81 20.68
N SER A 68 -8.49 -10.52 19.67
CA SER A 68 -9.37 -11.16 18.68
C SER A 68 -9.85 -12.53 19.18
N ARG A 69 -10.88 -13.05 18.50
CA ARG A 69 -11.41 -14.42 18.72
C ARG A 69 -10.42 -15.54 18.40
N TYR A 70 -9.28 -15.23 17.76
CA TYR A 70 -8.27 -16.21 17.38
C TYR A 70 -7.02 -16.06 18.26
N PRO A 71 -6.74 -16.98 19.20
CA PRO A 71 -5.62 -16.84 20.13
C PRO A 71 -4.26 -16.65 19.46
N ALA A 72 -4.02 -17.32 18.32
CA ALA A 72 -2.79 -17.14 17.55
C ALA A 72 -2.61 -15.70 17.05
N ASN A 73 -3.70 -15.01 16.74
CA ASN A 73 -3.68 -13.64 16.26
C ASN A 73 -3.43 -12.62 17.37
N ASN A 74 -3.59 -12.99 18.64
CA ASN A 74 -3.34 -12.10 19.79
C ASN A 74 -1.86 -12.03 20.17
N ARG A 75 -0.98 -12.73 19.44
CA ARG A 75 0.47 -12.74 19.66
C ARG A 75 1.18 -12.13 18.44
N VAL A 76 1.76 -10.95 18.62
CA VAL A 76 2.55 -10.29 17.58
C VAL A 76 3.91 -10.96 17.51
N VAL A 77 4.28 -11.41 16.32
CA VAL A 77 5.61 -11.93 16.01
C VAL A 77 6.26 -10.98 15.03
N GLY A 78 7.57 -10.80 15.13
CA GLY A 78 8.32 -9.95 14.21
C GLY A 78 9.79 -10.33 14.10
N TRP A 79 10.47 -9.66 13.19
CA TRP A 79 11.91 -9.76 13.01
C TRP A 79 12.52 -8.40 13.32
N TRP A 80 13.32 -8.32 14.37
CA TRP A 80 14.08 -7.13 14.73
C TRP A 80 15.53 -7.31 14.29
N LEU A 81 15.99 -6.48 13.38
CA LEU A 81 17.35 -6.47 12.88
C LEU A 81 18.08 -5.27 13.48
N VAL A 82 19.23 -5.53 14.10
CA VAL A 82 20.04 -4.54 14.80
C VAL A 82 21.42 -4.51 14.18
N PRO A 83 21.93 -3.36 13.72
CA PRO A 83 23.28 -3.28 13.19
C PRO A 83 24.32 -3.64 14.26
N ASP A 84 25.39 -4.31 13.87
CA ASP A 84 26.51 -4.56 14.78
C ASP A 84 27.41 -3.32 14.89
N GLY A 85 28.32 -3.28 15.87
CA GLY A 85 29.36 -2.24 15.96
C GLY A 85 28.82 -0.82 16.22
N LEU A 86 27.66 -0.71 16.89
CA LEU A 86 27.00 0.56 17.17
C LEU A 86 27.92 1.52 17.96
N GLN A 87 28.07 2.75 17.46
CA GLN A 87 28.79 3.84 18.13
C GLN A 87 27.85 4.78 18.92
N GLY A 88 26.60 4.36 19.13
CA GLY A 88 25.56 5.14 19.77
C GLY A 88 24.16 4.65 19.37
N ARG A 89 23.15 5.48 19.65
CA ARG A 89 21.77 5.19 19.26
C ARG A 89 21.56 5.35 17.75
N VAL A 90 20.88 4.39 17.14
CA VAL A 90 20.57 4.37 15.71
C VAL A 90 19.09 4.65 15.44
N PRO A 91 18.76 5.19 14.25
CA PRO A 91 17.37 5.25 13.81
C PRO A 91 16.78 3.84 13.65
N ALA A 92 15.46 3.75 13.77
CA ALA A 92 14.72 2.51 13.56
C ALA A 92 13.59 2.68 12.54
N VAL A 93 13.20 1.59 11.90
CA VAL A 93 12.02 1.52 11.03
C VAL A 93 11.12 0.39 11.51
N VAL A 94 9.85 0.70 11.74
CA VAL A 94 8.81 -0.34 11.80
C VAL A 94 8.34 -0.64 10.38
N MET A 95 8.34 -1.91 9.99
CA MET A 95 8.00 -2.34 8.64
C MET A 95 6.75 -3.24 8.63
N LEU A 96 5.78 -2.86 7.80
CA LEU A 96 4.51 -3.57 7.60
C LEU A 96 4.50 -4.26 6.23
N HIS A 97 4.21 -5.56 6.22
CA HIS A 97 4.40 -6.42 5.06
C HIS A 97 3.19 -6.50 4.11
N SER A 98 3.40 -7.13 2.96
CA SER A 98 2.37 -7.32 1.92
C SER A 98 1.27 -8.32 2.30
N LEU A 99 0.09 -8.25 1.67
CA LEU A 99 -1.00 -9.22 1.87
C LEU A 99 -0.57 -10.64 1.45
N GLY A 100 -1.04 -11.67 2.16
CA GLY A 100 -1.00 -13.04 1.64
C GLY A 100 0.34 -13.78 1.80
N ILE A 101 1.38 -13.10 2.31
CA ILE A 101 2.73 -13.67 2.35
C ILE A 101 2.87 -14.74 3.44
N ARG A 102 3.67 -15.77 3.16
CA ARG A 102 4.01 -16.83 4.14
C ARG A 102 5.37 -16.59 4.81
N ARG A 103 6.21 -15.77 4.17
CA ARG A 103 7.52 -15.32 4.65
C ARG A 103 7.78 -13.89 4.15
N PRO A 104 8.42 -13.03 4.94
CA PRO A 104 8.68 -11.63 4.59
C PRO A 104 9.94 -11.49 3.72
N GLU A 105 10.02 -12.17 2.58
CA GLU A 105 11.27 -12.25 1.79
C GLU A 105 11.66 -10.90 1.17
N LEU A 106 10.68 -10.17 0.63
CA LEU A 106 10.87 -8.83 0.07
C LEU A 106 11.24 -7.83 1.17
N GLU A 107 10.47 -7.84 2.26
CA GLU A 107 10.66 -7.00 3.44
C GLU A 107 12.03 -7.25 4.08
N MET A 108 12.45 -8.52 4.19
CA MET A 108 13.77 -8.88 4.70
C MET A 108 14.89 -8.42 3.77
N GLY A 109 14.68 -8.43 2.46
CA GLY A 109 15.61 -7.84 1.50
C GLY A 109 15.85 -6.35 1.75
N LEU A 110 14.77 -5.58 1.95
CA LEU A 110 14.87 -4.17 2.29
C LEU A 110 15.46 -3.96 3.69
N ALA A 111 15.04 -4.77 4.67
CA ALA A 111 15.57 -4.68 6.04
C ALA A 111 17.08 -4.91 6.08
N ARG A 112 17.60 -5.83 5.27
CA ARG A 112 19.05 -6.05 5.11
C ARG A 112 19.76 -4.87 4.47
N GLU A 113 19.17 -4.23 3.47
CA GLU A 113 19.73 -2.99 2.90
C GLU A 113 19.82 -1.90 3.98
N LEU A 114 18.78 -1.73 4.79
CA LEU A 114 18.71 -0.69 5.82
C LEU A 114 19.67 -0.97 7.00
N VAL A 115 19.65 -2.18 7.56
CA VAL A 115 20.44 -2.54 8.74
C VAL A 115 21.94 -2.48 8.47
N LYS A 116 22.38 -2.90 7.28
CA LYS A 116 23.79 -2.80 6.86
C LYS A 116 24.28 -1.36 6.71
N HIS A 117 23.38 -0.39 6.72
CA HIS A 117 23.68 1.04 6.68
C HIS A 117 23.24 1.76 7.97
N GLY A 118 23.17 1.02 9.08
CA GLY A 118 22.99 1.61 10.41
C GLY A 118 21.56 2.00 10.76
N ILE A 119 20.54 1.49 10.05
CA ILE A 119 19.13 1.69 10.38
C ILE A 119 18.55 0.37 10.92
N SER A 120 18.17 0.32 12.20
CA SER A 120 17.50 -0.85 12.75
C SER A 120 16.12 -1.05 12.13
N VAL A 121 15.67 -2.29 11.96
CA VAL A 121 14.37 -2.58 11.34
C VAL A 121 13.60 -3.59 12.17
N LEU A 122 12.34 -3.30 12.47
CA LEU A 122 11.39 -4.21 13.08
C LEU A 122 10.27 -4.52 12.07
N ILE A 123 10.31 -5.69 11.44
CA ILE A 123 9.23 -6.19 10.58
C ILE A 123 8.16 -6.82 11.48
N LEU A 124 6.91 -6.37 11.37
CA LEU A 124 5.79 -6.92 12.13
C LEU A 124 4.96 -7.89 11.27
N THR A 125 4.63 -9.05 11.82
CA THR A 125 3.60 -9.92 11.26
C THR A 125 2.23 -9.29 11.47
N LEU A 126 1.57 -8.91 10.37
CA LEU A 126 0.25 -8.29 10.36
C LEU A 126 -0.85 -9.23 10.92
N PRO A 127 -1.98 -8.67 11.38
CA PRO A 127 -3.12 -9.47 11.84
C PRO A 127 -3.55 -10.52 10.80
N TYR A 128 -3.86 -11.73 11.27
CA TYR A 128 -4.31 -12.87 10.46
C TYR A 128 -3.32 -13.40 9.41
N HIS A 129 -2.03 -13.03 9.50
CA HIS A 129 -0.98 -13.51 8.59
C HIS A 129 0.04 -14.42 9.29
N MET A 130 0.72 -15.27 8.53
CA MET A 130 1.80 -16.16 8.99
C MET A 130 1.46 -16.88 10.31
N GLU A 131 2.25 -16.73 11.38
CA GLU A 131 2.00 -17.36 12.69
C GLU A 131 0.71 -16.88 13.37
N ARG A 132 0.11 -15.79 12.89
CA ARG A 132 -1.17 -15.22 13.36
C ARG A 132 -2.36 -15.72 12.53
N THR A 133 -2.12 -16.59 11.54
CA THR A 133 -3.16 -17.14 10.66
C THR A 133 -4.13 -18.04 11.46
N PRO A 134 -5.45 -17.80 11.37
CA PRO A 134 -6.45 -18.68 11.96
C PRO A 134 -6.42 -20.11 11.39
N PRO A 135 -6.86 -21.12 12.17
CA PRO A 135 -7.01 -22.48 11.66
C PRO A 135 -7.85 -22.54 10.39
N ASN A 136 -7.51 -23.46 9.47
CA ASN A 136 -8.21 -23.71 8.21
C ASN A 136 -8.28 -22.50 7.24
N THR A 137 -7.37 -21.54 7.38
CA THR A 137 -7.24 -20.39 6.46
C THR A 137 -5.79 -20.21 5.99
N GLY A 138 -5.59 -19.57 4.85
CA GLY A 138 -4.28 -19.09 4.42
C GLY A 138 -3.92 -17.75 5.07
N SER A 139 -2.62 -17.43 5.08
CA SER A 139 -2.09 -16.16 5.57
C SER A 139 -2.82 -14.99 4.92
N GLY A 140 -3.51 -14.15 5.69
CA GLY A 140 -4.25 -12.99 5.20
C GLY A 140 -5.59 -13.29 4.51
N ASP A 141 -6.00 -14.56 4.37
CA ASP A 141 -7.19 -14.94 3.62
C ASP A 141 -8.47 -14.31 4.18
N LEU A 142 -8.54 -14.10 5.50
CA LEU A 142 -9.69 -13.48 6.16
C LEU A 142 -10.01 -12.09 5.60
N LEU A 143 -9.00 -11.31 5.23
CA LEU A 143 -9.18 -9.96 4.67
C LEU A 143 -9.84 -10.01 3.28
N LEU A 144 -9.79 -11.15 2.59
CA LEU A 144 -10.37 -11.36 1.27
C LEU A 144 -11.72 -12.11 1.31
N GLN A 145 -12.34 -12.24 2.48
CA GLN A 145 -13.65 -12.88 2.63
C GLN A 145 -14.83 -11.92 2.48
N GLY A 146 -14.60 -10.61 2.54
CA GLY A 146 -15.70 -9.63 2.47
C GLY A 146 -16.50 -9.55 3.77
N ASP A 147 -15.83 -9.71 4.91
CA ASP A 147 -16.37 -9.49 6.25
C ASP A 147 -15.93 -8.09 6.72
N VAL A 148 -16.88 -7.17 6.81
CA VAL A 148 -16.62 -5.76 7.14
C VAL A 148 -16.06 -5.59 8.54
N GLU A 149 -16.52 -6.41 9.49
CA GLU A 149 -16.04 -6.31 10.87
C GLU A 149 -14.61 -6.80 10.96
N ILE A 150 -14.27 -7.93 10.33
CA ILE A 150 -12.87 -8.36 10.22
C ILE A 150 -11.98 -7.28 9.60
N LEU A 151 -12.45 -6.60 8.54
CA LEU A 151 -11.67 -5.53 7.90
C LEU A 151 -11.39 -4.38 8.87
N ARG A 152 -12.39 -3.93 9.64
CA ARG A 152 -12.22 -2.91 10.69
C ARG A 152 -11.29 -3.37 11.81
N GLU A 153 -11.45 -4.61 12.28
CA GLU A 153 -10.60 -5.21 13.32
C GLU A 153 -9.13 -5.23 12.90
N VAL A 154 -8.83 -5.63 11.66
CA VAL A 154 -7.46 -5.65 11.11
C VAL A 154 -6.83 -4.28 11.16
N VAL A 155 -7.58 -3.23 10.78
CA VAL A 155 -7.04 -1.86 10.79
C VAL A 155 -6.71 -1.43 12.22
N VAL A 156 -7.65 -1.58 13.15
CA VAL A 156 -7.44 -1.21 14.56
C VAL A 156 -6.28 -1.99 15.17
N GLN A 157 -6.25 -3.31 14.98
CA GLN A 157 -5.21 -4.16 15.55
C GLN A 157 -3.83 -3.87 14.94
N ALA A 158 -3.73 -3.65 13.63
CA ALA A 158 -2.46 -3.29 13.00
C ALA A 158 -1.93 -1.94 13.53
N VAL A 159 -2.81 -0.97 13.77
CA VAL A 159 -2.45 0.31 14.41
C VAL A 159 -1.91 0.06 15.81
N TRP A 160 -2.64 -0.70 16.64
CA TRP A 160 -2.23 -0.97 18.01
C TRP A 160 -0.92 -1.76 18.12
N ASP A 161 -0.74 -2.76 17.25
CA ASP A 161 0.50 -3.53 17.19
C ASP A 161 1.68 -2.67 16.77
N THR A 162 1.46 -1.72 15.85
CA THR A 162 2.49 -0.76 15.42
C THR A 162 2.83 0.23 16.54
N LYS A 163 1.82 0.74 17.26
CA LYS A 163 2.02 1.59 18.44
C LYS A 163 2.85 0.88 19.51
N ARG A 164 2.51 -0.37 19.84
CA ARG A 164 3.30 -1.21 20.74
C ARG A 164 4.72 -1.45 20.23
N ALA A 165 4.90 -1.71 18.94
CA ALA A 165 6.23 -1.85 18.36
C ALA A 165 7.09 -0.58 18.54
N ILE A 166 6.49 0.60 18.37
CA ILE A 166 7.15 1.89 18.63
C ILE A 166 7.48 2.01 20.13
N ASP A 167 6.54 1.75 21.03
CA ASP A 167 6.77 1.75 22.48
C ASP A 167 7.95 0.84 22.86
N TRP A 168 7.99 -0.36 22.29
CA TRP A 168 9.03 -1.33 22.53
C TRP A 168 10.40 -0.84 22.04
N LEU A 169 10.46 -0.30 20.82
CA LEU A 169 11.67 0.27 20.21
C LEU A 169 12.21 1.45 21.01
N GLN A 170 11.36 2.37 21.47
CA GLN A 170 11.77 3.55 22.26
C GLN A 170 12.47 3.18 23.58
N ARG A 171 12.31 1.95 24.06
CA ARG A 171 12.98 1.43 25.27
C ARG A 171 14.25 0.64 25.01
N ARG A 172 14.63 0.45 23.74
CA ARG A 172 15.87 -0.24 23.39
C ARG A 172 17.03 0.75 23.55
N PRO A 173 18.07 0.43 24.34
CA PRO A 173 19.19 1.34 24.54
C PRO A 173 19.92 1.68 23.23
N GLU A 174 19.81 0.82 22.22
CA GLU A 174 20.38 0.96 20.88
C GLU A 174 19.59 1.93 19.99
N ILE A 175 18.33 2.22 20.30
CA ILE A 175 17.42 2.95 19.40
C ILE A 175 17.26 4.40 19.84
N ASP A 176 17.30 5.30 18.86
CA ASP A 176 16.97 6.70 19.05
C ASP A 176 15.45 6.90 18.98
N PRO A 177 14.78 7.26 20.09
CA PRO A 177 13.32 7.36 20.14
C PRO A 177 12.75 8.48 19.25
N GLU A 178 13.57 9.47 18.87
CA GLU A 178 13.16 10.59 18.01
C GLU A 178 13.35 10.28 16.51
N ARG A 179 13.97 9.14 16.17
CA ARG A 179 14.27 8.73 14.80
C ARG A 179 13.66 7.38 14.46
N ILE A 180 12.36 7.24 14.71
CA ILE A 180 11.57 6.06 14.33
C ILE A 180 10.75 6.38 13.09
N GLY A 181 10.99 5.62 12.01
CA GLY A 181 10.26 5.70 10.76
C GLY A 181 9.29 4.54 10.55
N LEU A 182 8.44 4.69 9.55
CA LEU A 182 7.49 3.66 9.11
C LEU A 182 7.74 3.30 7.65
N VAL A 183 7.78 2.01 7.34
CA VAL A 183 7.76 1.51 5.96
C VAL A 183 6.59 0.56 5.81
N GLY A 184 5.73 0.82 4.83
CA GLY A 184 4.64 -0.09 4.47
C GLY A 184 4.76 -0.54 3.03
N ILE A 185 4.45 -1.81 2.77
CA ILE A 185 4.42 -2.39 1.42
C ILE A 185 3.04 -2.98 1.13
N SER A 186 2.40 -2.58 0.03
CA SER A 186 1.09 -3.06 -0.41
C SER A 186 0.04 -2.89 0.70
N LEU A 187 -0.54 -3.97 1.24
CA LEU A 187 -1.40 -3.91 2.43
C LEU A 187 -0.73 -3.18 3.60
N GLY A 188 0.55 -3.41 3.85
CA GLY A 188 1.30 -2.69 4.87
C GLY A 188 1.42 -1.20 4.60
N ALA A 189 1.37 -0.75 3.35
CA ALA A 189 1.31 0.68 3.01
C ALA A 189 -0.09 1.27 3.23
N ILE A 190 -1.16 0.50 2.94
CA ILE A 190 -2.53 0.89 3.26
C ILE A 190 -2.70 1.04 4.77
N LEU A 191 -2.36 0.02 5.55
CA LEU A 191 -2.41 0.06 7.02
C LEU A 191 -1.43 1.10 7.57
N GLY A 192 -0.25 1.22 6.98
CA GLY A 192 0.74 2.22 7.35
C GLY A 192 0.26 3.66 7.15
N SER A 193 -0.63 3.91 6.18
CA SER A 193 -1.24 5.23 6.00
C SER A 193 -2.23 5.58 7.13
N VAL A 194 -2.93 4.57 7.68
CA VAL A 194 -3.76 4.74 8.89
C VAL A 194 -2.87 5.07 10.08
N VAL A 195 -1.80 4.26 10.31
CA VAL A 195 -0.84 4.50 11.39
C VAL A 195 -0.26 5.92 11.29
N LEU A 196 0.16 6.34 10.10
CA LEU A 196 0.73 7.67 9.86
C LEU A 196 -0.22 8.80 10.25
N GLY A 197 -1.53 8.63 10.06
CA GLY A 197 -2.55 9.60 10.44
C GLY A 197 -2.82 9.69 11.95
N VAL A 198 -2.51 8.65 12.72
CA VAL A 198 -2.89 8.55 14.15
C VAL A 198 -1.73 8.41 15.12
N GLU A 199 -0.50 8.24 14.63
CA GLU A 199 0.69 8.05 15.45
C GLU A 199 1.71 9.19 15.23
N PRO A 200 1.71 10.22 16.10
CA PRO A 200 2.55 11.40 15.91
C PRO A 200 4.04 11.14 16.05
N ARG A 201 4.46 10.05 16.71
CA ARG A 201 5.89 9.72 16.94
C ARG A 201 6.63 9.24 15.69
N ILE A 202 5.93 9.03 14.57
CA ILE A 202 6.58 8.67 13.30
C ILE A 202 7.33 9.89 12.74
N HIS A 203 8.66 9.80 12.71
CA HIS A 203 9.55 10.82 12.17
C HIS A 203 9.45 10.96 10.64
N THR A 204 9.35 9.82 9.95
CA THR A 204 9.29 9.75 8.48
C THR A 204 8.61 8.47 8.02
N ALA A 205 7.99 8.48 6.84
CA ALA A 205 7.31 7.31 6.29
C ALA A 205 7.68 7.02 4.83
N VAL A 206 7.66 5.75 4.46
CA VAL A 206 7.70 5.29 3.06
C VAL A 206 6.53 4.33 2.80
N LEU A 207 5.66 4.70 1.87
CA LEU A 207 4.47 3.93 1.52
C LEU A 207 4.64 3.39 0.09
N ILE A 208 4.80 2.08 -0.04
CA ILE A 208 5.17 1.42 -1.29
C ILE A 208 3.97 0.63 -1.81
N LEU A 209 3.51 0.97 -3.01
CA LEU A 209 2.39 0.31 -3.69
C LEU A 209 1.10 0.27 -2.83
N GLY A 210 0.90 1.33 -2.04
CA GLY A 210 -0.28 1.51 -1.19
C GLY A 210 -1.31 2.47 -1.78
N GLY A 211 -2.40 2.65 -1.06
CA GLY A 211 -3.48 3.56 -1.43
C GLY A 211 -4.38 3.84 -0.24
N VAL A 212 -5.40 4.67 -0.48
CA VAL A 212 -6.51 4.94 0.44
C VAL A 212 -7.83 4.52 -0.22
N ASP A 213 -8.98 4.83 0.36
CA ASP A 213 -10.30 4.38 -0.10
C ASP A 213 -10.40 2.85 -0.06
N LEU A 214 -10.39 2.30 1.16
CA LEU A 214 -10.37 0.86 1.45
C LEU A 214 -11.48 0.11 0.70
N ALA A 215 -12.67 0.72 0.63
CA ALA A 215 -13.80 0.17 -0.08
C ALA A 215 -13.54 0.09 -1.58
N HIS A 216 -12.99 1.15 -2.20
CA HIS A 216 -12.65 1.13 -3.63
C HIS A 216 -11.55 0.13 -3.95
N VAL A 217 -10.49 0.08 -3.13
CA VAL A 217 -9.43 -0.92 -3.28
C VAL A 217 -10.02 -2.32 -3.26
N LEU A 218 -10.81 -2.69 -2.24
CA LEU A 218 -11.41 -4.01 -2.15
C LEU A 218 -12.39 -4.29 -3.31
N TRP A 219 -13.11 -3.27 -3.75
CA TRP A 219 -14.12 -3.39 -4.80
C TRP A 219 -13.53 -3.46 -6.22
N HIS A 220 -12.34 -2.93 -6.47
CA HIS A 220 -11.74 -2.87 -7.80
C HIS A 220 -10.47 -3.69 -7.96
N SER A 221 -9.84 -4.11 -6.86
CA SER A 221 -8.69 -5.01 -6.86
C SER A 221 -9.00 -6.34 -7.54
N VAL A 222 -8.03 -6.85 -8.31
CA VAL A 222 -8.05 -8.23 -8.82
C VAL A 222 -7.96 -9.27 -7.71
N LEU A 223 -7.38 -8.94 -6.56
CA LEU A 223 -7.36 -9.84 -5.39
C LEU A 223 -8.69 -9.83 -4.64
N GLY A 224 -9.46 -8.75 -4.76
CA GLY A 224 -10.74 -8.54 -4.09
C GLY A 224 -11.95 -9.24 -4.72
N ILE A 225 -11.77 -10.05 -5.79
CA ILE A 225 -12.89 -10.65 -6.53
C ILE A 225 -13.82 -11.44 -5.61
N ARG A 226 -13.28 -12.32 -4.75
CA ARG A 226 -14.09 -13.12 -3.82
C ARG A 226 -14.79 -12.26 -2.78
N ALA A 227 -14.05 -11.35 -2.14
CA ALA A 227 -14.60 -10.41 -1.17
C ALA A 227 -15.76 -9.61 -1.77
N ARG A 228 -15.58 -9.06 -2.98
CA ARG A 228 -16.60 -8.31 -3.71
C ARG A 228 -17.85 -9.13 -4.00
N LEU A 229 -17.71 -10.40 -4.40
CA LEU A 229 -18.87 -11.27 -4.64
C LEU A 229 -19.64 -11.54 -3.34
N ASN A 230 -18.92 -11.83 -2.24
CA ASN A 230 -19.53 -12.06 -0.93
C ASN A 230 -20.21 -10.81 -0.39
N LEU A 231 -19.59 -9.64 -0.52
CA LEU A 231 -20.17 -8.36 -0.12
C LEU A 231 -21.46 -8.05 -0.90
N ARG A 232 -21.47 -8.31 -2.21
CA ARG A 232 -22.68 -8.17 -3.03
C ARG A 232 -23.78 -9.12 -2.60
N ALA A 233 -23.46 -10.37 -2.28
CA ALA A 233 -24.42 -11.34 -1.77
C ALA A 233 -25.02 -10.93 -0.41
N GLN A 234 -24.27 -10.17 0.38
CA GLN A 234 -24.71 -9.55 1.64
C GLN A 234 -25.45 -8.22 1.43
N GLY A 235 -25.67 -7.76 0.19
CA GLY A 235 -26.39 -6.53 -0.12
C GLY A 235 -25.54 -5.25 -0.10
N TYR A 236 -24.23 -5.34 0.09
CA TYR A 236 -23.36 -4.16 0.02
C TYR A 236 -23.27 -3.64 -1.42
N THR A 237 -23.35 -2.32 -1.53
CA THR A 237 -22.88 -1.54 -2.69
C THR A 237 -21.50 -0.95 -2.35
N LEU A 238 -20.81 -0.38 -3.35
CA LEU A 238 -19.58 0.37 -3.07
C LEU A 238 -19.84 1.55 -2.12
N ALA A 239 -20.99 2.23 -2.25
CA ALA A 239 -21.35 3.36 -1.39
C ALA A 239 -21.57 2.91 0.07
N SER A 240 -22.40 1.88 0.29
CA SER A 240 -22.64 1.37 1.64
C SER A 240 -21.39 0.72 2.26
N LEU A 241 -20.49 0.15 1.45
CA LEU A 241 -19.19 -0.35 1.93
C LEU A 241 -18.27 0.80 2.35
N ARG A 242 -18.24 1.92 1.60
CA ARG A 242 -17.51 3.13 2.00
C ARG A 242 -18.00 3.67 3.33
N GLU A 243 -19.32 3.78 3.50
CA GLU A 243 -19.92 4.21 4.77
C GLU A 243 -19.53 3.28 5.91
N ALA A 244 -19.56 1.96 5.68
CA ALA A 244 -19.16 0.99 6.67
C ALA A 244 -17.65 1.08 7.00
N LEU A 245 -16.77 1.30 6.03
CA LEU A 245 -15.32 1.40 6.31
C LEU A 245 -14.86 2.81 6.73
N ALA A 246 -15.73 3.82 6.66
CA ALA A 246 -15.40 5.21 6.96
C ALA A 246 -14.73 5.46 8.33
N PRO A 247 -15.10 4.77 9.44
CA PRO A 247 -14.44 4.97 10.74
C PRO A 247 -12.95 4.58 10.76
N VAL A 248 -12.50 3.72 9.83
CA VAL A 248 -11.12 3.25 9.75
C VAL A 248 -10.43 3.65 8.44
N GLU A 249 -11.06 4.53 7.67
CA GLU A 249 -10.59 4.96 6.36
C GLU A 249 -9.39 5.91 6.50
N PRO A 250 -8.19 5.57 5.98
CA PRO A 250 -7.02 6.43 6.06
C PRO A 250 -7.22 7.82 5.45
N MET A 251 -8.03 7.97 4.40
CA MET A 251 -8.31 9.28 3.81
C MET A 251 -8.96 10.27 4.80
N ASN A 252 -9.66 9.77 5.84
CA ASN A 252 -10.26 10.60 6.89
C ASN A 252 -9.28 10.94 8.03
N LEU A 253 -8.08 10.36 8.02
CA LEU A 253 -7.07 10.45 9.08
C LEU A 253 -5.80 11.19 8.64
N LEU A 254 -5.57 11.27 7.33
CA LEU A 254 -4.41 11.94 6.75
C LEU A 254 -4.64 13.44 6.62
N SER A 255 -3.58 14.21 6.82
CA SER A 255 -3.53 15.64 6.58
C SER A 255 -2.38 16.01 5.63
N PRO A 256 -2.48 17.15 4.90
CA PRO A 256 -1.44 17.58 3.96
C PRO A 256 -0.05 17.76 4.58
N GLU A 257 0.04 18.08 5.87
CA GLU A 257 1.30 18.28 6.58
C GLU A 257 2.12 16.98 6.67
N LEU A 258 1.46 15.82 6.68
CA LEU A 258 2.11 14.52 6.71
C LEU A 258 2.89 14.24 5.42
N GLY A 259 2.56 14.90 4.30
CA GLY A 259 3.31 14.77 3.05
C GLY A 259 4.77 15.18 3.18
N ALA A 260 5.08 16.21 3.97
CA ALA A 260 6.44 16.73 4.13
C ALA A 260 7.43 15.69 4.70
N LYS A 261 6.92 14.63 5.37
CA LYS A 261 7.70 13.52 5.93
C LYS A 261 7.44 12.16 5.27
N THR A 262 6.76 12.14 4.13
CA THR A 262 6.33 10.90 3.48
C THR A 262 6.88 10.75 2.07
N PHE A 263 7.35 9.54 1.74
CA PHE A 263 7.69 9.12 0.39
C PHE A 263 6.72 8.06 -0.10
N VAL A 264 6.00 8.35 -1.18
CA VAL A 264 5.09 7.42 -1.83
C VAL A 264 5.75 6.82 -3.07
N ILE A 265 5.78 5.50 -3.16
CA ILE A 265 6.19 4.78 -4.37
C ILE A 265 4.95 4.12 -4.95
N GLY A 266 4.46 4.62 -6.08
CA GLY A 266 3.30 4.09 -6.78
C GLY A 266 3.65 3.33 -8.05
N ALA A 267 2.72 2.54 -8.59
CA ALA A 267 2.85 1.89 -9.88
C ALA A 267 1.76 2.40 -10.84
N ARG A 268 2.14 2.74 -12.08
CA ARG A 268 1.22 3.38 -13.04
C ARG A 268 0.11 2.46 -13.53
N PHE A 269 0.36 1.17 -13.54
CA PHE A 269 -0.55 0.16 -14.09
C PHE A 269 -1.05 -0.82 -13.02
N ASP A 270 -1.07 -0.38 -11.77
CA ASP A 270 -1.45 -1.22 -10.65
C ASP A 270 -2.95 -1.58 -10.72
N ILE A 271 -3.23 -2.88 -10.63
CA ILE A 271 -4.58 -3.47 -10.62
C ILE A 271 -4.88 -4.20 -9.30
N VAL A 272 -3.89 -4.28 -8.41
CA VAL A 272 -4.02 -4.88 -7.08
C VAL A 272 -4.42 -3.79 -6.09
N VAL A 273 -3.67 -2.70 -6.06
CA VAL A 273 -4.07 -1.44 -5.42
C VAL A 273 -4.23 -0.44 -6.56
N PRO A 274 -5.45 -0.21 -7.06
CA PRO A 274 -5.64 0.60 -8.26
C PRO A 274 -4.88 1.92 -8.20
N THR A 275 -4.20 2.29 -9.30
CA THR A 275 -3.37 3.50 -9.36
C THR A 275 -4.08 4.75 -8.82
N GLU A 276 -5.39 4.86 -9.08
CA GLU A 276 -6.24 5.95 -8.60
C GLU A 276 -6.24 6.07 -7.06
N ASP A 277 -6.17 4.96 -6.34
CA ASP A 277 -6.15 4.92 -4.87
C ASP A 277 -4.80 5.37 -4.31
N THR A 278 -3.70 5.10 -5.02
CA THR A 278 -2.39 5.72 -4.73
C THR A 278 -2.41 7.23 -5.04
N GLU A 279 -3.08 7.66 -6.10
CA GLU A 279 -3.21 9.09 -6.41
C GLU A 279 -4.07 9.82 -5.36
N LYS A 280 -5.14 9.19 -4.84
CA LYS A 280 -5.91 9.69 -3.70
C LYS A 280 -5.02 9.83 -2.45
N LEU A 281 -4.16 8.85 -2.18
CA LEU A 281 -3.19 8.90 -1.08
C LEU A 281 -2.25 10.11 -1.25
N VAL A 282 -1.68 10.31 -2.43
CA VAL A 282 -0.80 11.46 -2.72
C VAL A 282 -1.54 12.79 -2.51
N ARG A 283 -2.80 12.90 -2.95
CA ARG A 283 -3.62 14.09 -2.74
C ARG A 283 -3.92 14.35 -1.26
N ALA A 284 -4.28 13.31 -0.50
CA ALA A 284 -4.55 13.42 0.94
C ALA A 284 -3.31 13.88 1.72
N LEU A 285 -2.13 13.45 1.28
CA LEU A 285 -0.84 13.89 1.81
C LEU A 285 -0.38 15.27 1.29
N GLY A 286 -1.11 15.91 0.38
CA GLY A 286 -0.76 17.21 -0.19
C GLY A 286 0.45 17.16 -1.12
N ASN A 287 1.66 17.27 -0.57
CA ASN A 287 2.91 17.34 -1.33
C ASN A 287 3.98 16.34 -0.85
N PRO A 288 3.71 15.02 -0.85
CA PRO A 288 4.72 14.03 -0.53
C PRO A 288 5.78 13.95 -1.63
N LYS A 289 6.95 13.38 -1.30
CA LYS A 289 7.83 12.87 -2.36
C LYS A 289 7.12 11.71 -3.04
N VAL A 290 7.14 11.66 -4.37
CA VAL A 290 6.52 10.58 -5.14
C VAL A 290 7.50 10.00 -6.13
N PHE A 291 7.49 8.68 -6.30
CA PHE A 291 8.16 7.99 -7.39
C PHE A 291 7.19 7.01 -8.04
N TRP A 292 7.08 7.06 -9.37
CA TRP A 292 6.15 6.23 -10.14
C TRP A 292 6.89 5.16 -10.93
N LEU A 293 6.65 3.90 -10.58
CA LEU A 293 7.08 2.75 -11.36
C LEU A 293 6.24 2.65 -12.64
N ASN A 294 6.90 2.52 -13.80
CA ASN A 294 6.25 2.30 -15.09
C ASN A 294 5.84 0.82 -15.29
N THR A 295 5.25 0.21 -14.27
CA THR A 295 4.83 -1.19 -14.26
C THR A 295 3.53 -1.33 -13.44
N GLY A 296 3.05 -2.55 -13.24
CA GLY A 296 1.97 -2.91 -12.31
C GLY A 296 2.48 -3.21 -10.90
N HIS A 297 1.67 -3.92 -10.11
CA HIS A 297 1.95 -4.14 -8.68
C HIS A 297 3.22 -4.98 -8.45
N PHE A 298 3.48 -5.97 -9.30
CA PHE A 298 4.54 -6.95 -9.08
C PHE A 298 5.85 -6.57 -9.80
N GLY A 299 5.80 -5.69 -10.80
CA GLY A 299 6.99 -5.28 -11.54
C GLY A 299 8.04 -4.52 -10.72
N GLY A 300 7.69 -4.00 -9.52
CA GLY A 300 8.68 -3.52 -8.56
C GLY A 300 9.74 -4.58 -8.18
N GLY A 301 9.37 -5.86 -8.28
CA GLY A 301 10.25 -7.02 -8.16
C GLY A 301 11.45 -7.00 -9.11
N LEU A 302 11.29 -6.45 -10.31
CA LEU A 302 12.32 -6.39 -11.34
C LEU A 302 13.44 -5.40 -11.00
N VAL A 303 13.16 -4.44 -10.12
CA VAL A 303 14.07 -3.34 -9.75
C VAL A 303 14.28 -3.21 -8.25
N GLN A 304 14.14 -4.32 -7.50
CA GLN A 304 14.25 -4.34 -6.05
C GLN A 304 15.52 -3.67 -5.52
N ARG A 305 16.71 -4.04 -6.01
CA ARG A 305 17.97 -3.49 -5.50
C ARG A 305 18.08 -1.96 -5.68
N PRO A 306 17.88 -1.40 -6.89
CA PRO A 306 17.81 0.06 -7.04
C PRO A 306 16.73 0.72 -6.18
N LEU A 307 15.56 0.10 -6.07
CA LEU A 307 14.45 0.61 -5.26
C LEU A 307 14.81 0.66 -3.77
N PHE A 308 15.44 -0.39 -3.23
CA PHE A 308 15.90 -0.44 -1.85
C PHE A 308 16.95 0.63 -1.57
N ARG A 309 17.92 0.83 -2.47
CA ARG A 309 18.89 1.94 -2.35
C ARG A 309 18.22 3.31 -2.35
N MET A 310 17.18 3.51 -3.15
CA MET A 310 16.41 4.75 -3.18
C MET A 310 15.69 4.99 -1.85
N ILE A 311 15.03 3.95 -1.32
CA ILE A 311 14.34 4.00 -0.02
C ILE A 311 15.33 4.28 1.11
N ARG A 312 16.46 3.57 1.14
CA ARG A 312 17.53 3.79 2.11
C ARG A 312 18.00 5.25 2.09
N ARG A 313 18.37 5.79 0.93
CA ARG A 313 18.83 7.18 0.79
C ARG A 313 17.80 8.19 1.27
N TYR A 314 16.51 7.94 1.01
CA TYR A 314 15.44 8.78 1.53
C TYR A 314 15.43 8.75 3.07
N LEU A 315 15.44 7.56 3.68
CA LEU A 315 15.42 7.40 5.13
C LEU A 315 16.67 8.00 5.79
N GLU A 316 17.87 7.74 5.26
CA GLU A 316 19.13 8.33 5.74
C GLU A 316 19.08 9.85 5.74
N ALA A 317 18.63 10.47 4.64
CA ALA A 317 18.51 11.91 4.55
C ALA A 317 17.53 12.46 5.62
N ARG A 318 16.37 11.81 5.79
CA ARG A 318 15.37 12.22 6.79
C ARG A 318 15.87 12.05 8.22
N PHE A 319 16.55 10.95 8.55
CA PHE A 319 17.08 10.70 9.90
C PHE A 319 18.30 11.54 10.24
N SER A 320 19.03 12.05 9.25
CA SER A 320 20.18 12.95 9.44
C SER A 320 19.81 14.44 9.33
N GLY A 321 18.53 14.77 9.09
CA GLY A 321 18.08 16.14 8.88
C GLY A 321 18.57 16.76 7.56
N GLN A 322 19.10 15.95 6.64
CA GLN A 322 19.53 16.40 5.32
C GLN A 322 18.35 16.58 4.38
N GLN A 323 18.51 17.47 3.39
CA GLN A 323 17.52 17.61 2.33
C GLN A 323 17.47 16.34 1.48
N VAL A 324 16.25 15.87 1.27
CA VAL A 324 16.00 14.78 0.33
C VAL A 324 16.18 15.32 -1.08
N SER A 325 17.08 14.71 -1.85
CA SER A 325 17.34 15.15 -3.23
C SER A 325 16.03 15.25 -4.03
N PRO A 326 15.80 16.38 -4.73
CA PRO A 326 14.60 16.57 -5.53
C PRO A 326 14.62 15.70 -6.79
N ASN A 327 15.80 15.33 -7.27
CA ASN A 327 15.94 14.56 -8.51
C ASN A 327 15.43 13.12 -8.31
N GLU A 328 14.49 12.73 -9.17
CA GLU A 328 14.13 11.32 -9.31
C GLU A 328 15.38 10.56 -9.78
N PRO A 329 15.76 9.45 -9.11
CA PRO A 329 16.80 8.60 -9.69
C PRO A 329 16.30 8.09 -11.04
N ASN A 330 17.19 8.09 -12.04
CA ASN A 330 16.95 7.45 -13.33
C ASN A 330 16.87 5.92 -13.14
N LEU A 331 15.74 5.46 -12.63
CA LEU A 331 15.42 4.04 -12.53
C LEU A 331 14.48 3.67 -13.67
N LEU A 332 15.05 3.09 -14.73
CA LEU A 332 14.27 2.60 -15.84
C LEU A 332 13.64 1.27 -15.47
N VAL A 333 12.32 1.28 -15.26
CA VAL A 333 11.51 0.08 -15.08
C VAL A 333 10.77 -0.17 -16.40
N PRO A 334 11.08 -1.25 -17.13
CA PRO A 334 10.36 -1.54 -18.36
C PRO A 334 8.90 -1.89 -18.04
N THR A 335 7.97 -1.43 -18.87
CA THR A 335 6.58 -1.88 -18.79
C THR A 335 6.49 -3.27 -19.40
N LEU A 336 6.50 -4.29 -18.53
CA LEU A 336 6.40 -5.69 -18.95
C LEU A 336 4.93 -6.10 -19.00
N ARG A 337 4.49 -6.64 -20.14
CA ARG A 337 3.14 -7.12 -20.38
C ARG A 337 3.14 -8.64 -20.47
N ILE A 338 2.15 -9.27 -19.86
CA ILE A 338 1.86 -10.69 -20.06
C ILE A 338 0.43 -10.84 -20.51
N GLY A 339 0.20 -11.70 -21.49
CA GLY A 339 -1.15 -12.02 -21.91
C GLY A 339 -1.16 -12.87 -23.17
N ALA A 340 -2.11 -12.57 -24.05
CA ALA A 340 -2.27 -13.27 -25.31
C ALA A 340 -2.65 -12.34 -26.47
N ILE A 341 -2.02 -12.58 -27.61
CA ILE A 341 -2.24 -11.82 -28.85
C ILE A 341 -2.91 -12.70 -29.90
N TYR A 342 -3.89 -12.15 -30.59
CA TYR A 342 -4.53 -12.74 -31.76
C TYR A 342 -4.27 -11.84 -32.98
N SER A 343 -3.84 -12.46 -34.07
CA SER A 343 -3.86 -11.87 -35.41
C SER A 343 -4.22 -12.95 -36.43
N PRO A 344 -4.92 -12.62 -37.54
CA PRO A 344 -5.38 -13.60 -38.52
C PRO A 344 -4.27 -14.48 -39.12
N GLU A 345 -3.02 -14.03 -39.10
CA GLU A 345 -1.89 -14.76 -39.70
C GLU A 345 -1.25 -15.78 -38.76
N ARG A 346 -1.22 -15.50 -37.45
CA ARG A 346 -0.45 -16.29 -36.48
C ARG A 346 -1.32 -16.87 -35.36
N ASP A 347 -2.64 -16.67 -35.44
CA ASP A 347 -3.66 -17.10 -34.49
C ASP A 347 -3.42 -16.56 -33.07
N PHE A 348 -4.19 -17.08 -32.12
CA PHE A 348 -4.06 -16.80 -30.70
C PHE A 348 -2.77 -17.40 -30.14
N ARG A 349 -2.00 -16.59 -29.40
CA ARG A 349 -0.72 -16.98 -28.80
C ARG A 349 -0.53 -16.31 -27.46
N LEU A 350 0.08 -17.02 -26.51
CA LEU A 350 0.67 -16.40 -25.33
C LEU A 350 1.78 -15.42 -25.74
N ALA A 351 1.85 -14.29 -25.05
CA ALA A 351 2.69 -13.17 -25.38
C ALA A 351 3.33 -12.55 -24.14
N LEU A 352 4.62 -12.26 -24.26
CA LEU A 352 5.37 -11.36 -23.38
C LEU A 352 5.67 -10.08 -24.15
N GLY A 353 5.30 -8.92 -23.60
CA GLY A 353 5.51 -7.62 -24.21
C GLY A 353 6.44 -6.73 -23.39
N VAL A 354 7.28 -5.93 -24.04
CA VAL A 354 8.05 -4.84 -23.40
C VAL A 354 7.74 -3.54 -24.15
N ASP A 355 7.18 -2.55 -23.46
CA ASP A 355 6.96 -1.24 -24.08
C ASP A 355 8.27 -0.49 -24.27
N PHE A 356 8.44 0.13 -25.44
CA PHE A 356 9.52 1.07 -25.70
C PHE A 356 9.01 2.47 -26.10
N TRP A 357 7.71 2.62 -26.36
CA TRP A 357 7.09 3.92 -26.57
C TRP A 357 5.64 3.94 -26.07
N ARG A 358 5.20 5.09 -25.54
CA ARG A 358 3.83 5.37 -25.11
C ARG A 358 3.46 6.82 -25.40
N SER A 359 2.18 7.10 -25.70
CA SER A 359 1.67 8.47 -25.89
C SER A 359 1.58 9.28 -24.60
N ASP A 360 1.30 8.61 -23.49
CA ASP A 360 1.03 9.24 -22.20
C ASP A 360 1.36 8.28 -21.03
N LYS A 361 1.17 8.78 -19.81
CA LYS A 361 1.43 8.04 -18.56
C LYS A 361 0.55 6.79 -18.40
N GLN A 362 -0.64 6.78 -19.01
CA GLN A 362 -1.65 5.71 -18.93
C GLN A 362 -1.43 4.64 -20.01
N GLY A 363 -0.57 4.93 -20.99
CA GLY A 363 -0.30 4.08 -22.14
C GLY A 363 -1.52 3.96 -23.05
N THR A 364 -2.25 5.05 -23.30
CA THR A 364 -3.43 5.06 -24.18
C THR A 364 -3.07 4.53 -25.55
N LEU A 365 -2.00 5.05 -26.15
CA LEU A 365 -1.32 4.44 -27.30
C LEU A 365 0.04 3.95 -26.84
N PHE A 366 0.47 2.80 -27.35
CA PHE A 366 1.77 2.23 -27.02
C PHE A 366 2.33 1.39 -28.16
N VAL A 367 3.64 1.22 -28.12
CA VAL A 367 4.35 0.24 -28.94
C VAL A 367 5.13 -0.70 -28.04
N SER A 368 4.89 -2.01 -28.21
CA SER A 368 5.58 -3.07 -27.48
C SER A 368 6.35 -3.98 -28.42
N GLY A 369 7.55 -4.39 -28.00
CA GLY A 369 8.18 -5.58 -28.56
C GLY A 369 7.51 -6.80 -27.96
N VAL A 370 6.96 -7.68 -28.80
CA VAL A 370 6.17 -8.84 -28.37
C VAL A 370 6.89 -10.13 -28.74
N LEU A 371 7.11 -10.99 -27.75
CA LEU A 371 7.65 -12.33 -27.90
C LEU A 371 6.55 -13.37 -27.71
N THR A 372 6.44 -14.29 -28.67
CA THR A 372 5.50 -15.42 -28.62
C THR A 372 6.23 -16.73 -28.98
N PRO A 373 5.64 -17.91 -28.72
CA PRO A 373 6.19 -19.18 -29.21
C PRO A 373 6.36 -19.24 -30.75
N LYS A 374 5.60 -18.44 -31.51
CA LYS A 374 5.71 -18.34 -32.98
C LYS A 374 6.68 -17.24 -33.45
N GLY A 375 7.50 -16.70 -32.55
CA GLY A 375 8.52 -15.68 -32.82
C GLY A 375 8.18 -14.29 -32.30
N SER A 376 9.03 -13.33 -32.63
CA SER A 376 8.90 -11.93 -32.24
C SER A 376 8.06 -11.10 -33.23
N SER A 377 7.57 -9.96 -32.74
CA SER A 377 6.83 -8.95 -33.50
C SER A 377 6.86 -7.61 -32.75
N LEU A 378 6.40 -6.55 -33.39
CA LEU A 378 6.01 -5.31 -32.72
C LEU A 378 4.48 -5.25 -32.66
N PHE A 379 3.93 -4.75 -31.56
CA PHE A 379 2.52 -4.39 -31.47
C PHE A 379 2.42 -2.89 -31.28
N ALA A 380 1.68 -2.21 -32.15
CA ALA A 380 1.34 -0.79 -32.00
C ALA A 380 -0.19 -0.68 -31.91
N GLY A 381 -0.71 -0.14 -30.81
CA GLY A 381 -2.15 -0.12 -30.61
C GLY A 381 -2.65 0.79 -29.51
N VAL A 382 -3.97 0.84 -29.41
CA VAL A 382 -4.70 1.58 -28.39
C VAL A 382 -5.11 0.64 -27.26
N ARG A 383 -4.97 1.09 -26.02
CA ARG A 383 -5.48 0.41 -24.83
C ARG A 383 -6.99 0.58 -24.71
N LEU A 384 -7.69 -0.53 -24.56
CA LEU A 384 -9.12 -0.61 -24.31
C LEU A 384 -9.38 -1.04 -22.86
N ARG A 385 -10.66 -1.20 -22.51
CA ARG A 385 -11.08 -1.70 -21.20
C ARG A 385 -10.77 -3.19 -21.02
N LEU A 386 -10.79 -3.67 -19.78
CA LEU A 386 -10.67 -5.09 -19.41
C LEU A 386 -9.37 -5.77 -19.91
N GLY A 387 -8.28 -5.00 -20.03
CA GLY A 387 -6.98 -5.52 -20.46
C GLY A 387 -6.84 -5.76 -21.96
N PHE A 388 -7.85 -5.40 -22.77
CA PHE A 388 -7.75 -5.52 -24.22
C PHE A 388 -7.02 -4.33 -24.83
N SER A 389 -6.34 -4.57 -25.95
CA SER A 389 -5.79 -3.57 -26.85
C SER A 389 -6.08 -3.97 -28.28
N ALA A 390 -6.43 -2.99 -29.11
CA ALA A 390 -6.61 -3.19 -30.55
C ALA A 390 -5.56 -2.39 -31.31
N GLY A 391 -5.00 -2.97 -32.37
CA GLY A 391 -3.92 -2.34 -33.09
C GLY A 391 -3.40 -3.19 -34.24
N ALA A 392 -2.12 -3.03 -34.54
CA ALA A 392 -1.42 -3.78 -35.57
C ALA A 392 -0.25 -4.59 -34.99
N GLU A 393 -0.17 -5.87 -35.35
CA GLU A 393 1.02 -6.70 -35.20
C GLU A 393 1.89 -6.54 -36.45
N ILE A 394 3.11 -6.03 -36.26
CA ILE A 394 4.09 -5.75 -37.31
C ILE A 394 5.19 -6.81 -37.22
N THR A 395 5.39 -7.53 -38.31
CA THR A 395 6.48 -8.49 -38.50
C THR A 395 7.34 -8.05 -39.68
N PRO A 396 8.55 -8.63 -39.87
CA PRO A 396 9.34 -8.35 -41.07
C PRO A 396 8.63 -8.69 -42.39
N ARG A 397 7.62 -9.56 -42.38
CA ARG A 397 6.90 -10.00 -43.58
C ARG A 397 5.64 -9.18 -43.84
N ARG A 398 4.91 -8.82 -42.79
CA ARG A 398 3.58 -8.21 -42.92
C ARG A 398 3.17 -7.46 -41.66
N THR A 399 2.31 -6.46 -41.86
CA THR A 399 1.52 -5.79 -40.82
C THR A 399 0.07 -6.26 -40.89
N THR A 400 -0.48 -6.72 -39.77
CA THR A 400 -1.88 -7.22 -39.69
C THR A 400 -2.62 -6.63 -38.51
N GLY A 401 -3.93 -6.47 -38.63
CA GLY A 401 -4.77 -6.09 -37.49
C GLY A 401 -4.72 -7.15 -36.40
N ALA A 402 -4.57 -6.73 -35.15
CA ALA A 402 -4.38 -7.61 -34.01
C ALA A 402 -5.13 -7.12 -32.77
N VAL A 403 -5.50 -8.08 -31.92
CA VAL A 403 -6.03 -7.84 -30.58
C VAL A 403 -5.06 -8.44 -29.57
N PHE A 404 -4.64 -7.64 -28.59
CA PHE A 404 -3.76 -8.06 -27.51
C PHE A 404 -4.49 -7.93 -26.19
N TRP A 405 -4.83 -9.06 -25.57
CA TRP A 405 -5.28 -9.09 -24.18
C TRP A 405 -4.07 -9.21 -23.27
N HIS A 406 -3.87 -8.28 -22.34
CA HIS A 406 -2.71 -8.24 -21.47
C HIS A 406 -3.00 -7.56 -20.13
N PHE A 407 -2.12 -7.84 -19.18
CA PHE A 407 -1.93 -7.04 -17.99
C PHE A 407 -0.45 -6.64 -17.88
N VAL A 408 -0.20 -5.51 -17.22
CA VAL A 408 1.16 -5.08 -16.91
C VAL A 408 1.55 -5.69 -15.57
N LEU A 409 2.72 -6.29 -15.50
CA LEU A 409 3.25 -6.96 -14.31
C LEU A 409 3.49 -6.02 -13.14
#